data_AF-A0A1H6Y4E0-F1
#
_entry.id   AF-A0A1H6Y4E0-F1
#
_cell.length_a   1.000
_cell.length_b   1.000
_cell.length_c   1.000
_cell.angle_alpha   90.00
_cell.angle_beta   90.00
_cell.angle_gamma   90.00
#
_symmetry.space_group_name_H-M   'P 1'
#
loop_
_entity.id
_entity.type
_entity.pdbx_description
1 polymer ?
#
loop_
_entity_poly.entity_id
_entity_poly.type
_entity_poly.pdbx_seq_one_letter_code
_entity_poly.pdbx_strand_id
1 'polypeptide(L)'
;MARQRPSYTTLVIELKTGKFQPEYAGKLNFYVALVDDMLRREHHNETIGILICGTKNDRSVRYSLGRSTSPMAVAAYTYDKLPASEQQALPNEGHLVAALEWAEPDEGQAEPT
;
A
#
# COMPACT_ATOMS: atom_id res chain seq x y z
N MET A 1 10.16 -1.86 39.29
CA MET A 1 9.19 -1.35 38.30
C MET A 1 9.47 -2.01 36.97
N ALA A 2 8.52 -2.74 36.39
CA ALA A 2 8.71 -3.46 35.14
C ALA A 2 8.78 -2.45 33.97
N ARG A 3 9.87 -2.50 33.19
CA ARG A 3 10.01 -1.75 31.93
C ARG A 3 8.96 -2.30 30.95
N GLN A 4 7.94 -1.51 30.60
CA GLN A 4 7.03 -1.83 29.51
C GLN A 4 7.87 -2.04 28.24
N ARG A 5 7.87 -3.26 27.67
CA ARG A 5 8.57 -3.52 26.41
C ARG A 5 7.81 -2.83 25.27
N PRO A 6 8.50 -2.21 24.29
CA PRO A 6 7.84 -1.58 23.16
C PRO A 6 7.11 -2.65 22.33
N SER A 7 5.85 -2.37 22.00
CA SER A 7 5.05 -3.18 21.06
C SER A 7 5.26 -2.68 19.64
N TYR A 8 5.39 -3.59 18.69
CA TYR A 8 5.55 -3.27 17.26
C TYR A 8 4.28 -3.65 16.50
N THR A 9 3.87 -2.83 15.54
CA THR A 9 2.73 -3.11 14.66
C THR A 9 3.23 -3.26 13.23
N THR A 10 2.92 -4.39 12.61
CA THR A 10 3.20 -4.61 11.19
C THR A 10 2.10 -4.01 10.34
N LEU A 11 2.48 -3.29 9.28
CA LEU A 11 1.56 -2.72 8.29
C LEU A 11 1.70 -3.45 6.97
N VAL A 12 0.59 -3.95 6.44
CA VAL A 12 0.49 -4.50 5.08
C VAL A 12 -0.22 -3.47 4.22
N ILE A 13 0.47 -2.97 3.19
CA ILE A 13 -0.06 -1.93 2.31
C ILE A 13 -0.30 -2.51 0.92
N GLU A 14 -1.55 -2.48 0.47
CA GLU A 14 -1.95 -2.85 -0.89
C GLU A 14 -2.26 -1.56 -1.68
N LEU A 15 -1.64 -1.38 -2.85
CA LEU A 15 -1.82 -0.21 -3.70
C LEU A 15 -2.59 -0.57 -4.97
N LYS A 16 -3.55 0.29 -5.36
CA LYS A 16 -4.33 0.20 -6.59
C LYS A 16 -4.49 1.57 -7.23
N THR A 17 -4.21 1.66 -8.52
CA THR A 17 -4.40 2.89 -9.32
C THR A 17 -5.89 3.15 -9.62
N GLY A 18 -6.70 2.08 -9.67
CA GLY A 18 -8.12 2.16 -10.03
C GLY A 18 -9.09 2.38 -8.86
N LYS A 19 -10.38 2.28 -9.19
CA LYS A 19 -11.49 2.26 -8.23
C LYS A 19 -11.44 1.00 -7.38
N PHE A 20 -11.74 1.13 -6.09
CA PHE A 20 -11.92 -0.01 -5.18
C PHE A 20 -12.84 -1.09 -5.78
N GLN A 21 -12.37 -2.34 -5.74
CA GLN A 21 -13.15 -3.53 -6.02
C GLN A 21 -13.21 -4.43 -4.79
N PRO A 22 -14.35 -5.09 -4.50
CA PRO A 22 -14.48 -6.00 -3.35
C PRO A 22 -13.40 -7.09 -3.27
N GLU A 23 -12.92 -7.59 -4.41
CA GLU A 23 -11.85 -8.59 -4.46
C GLU A 23 -10.52 -8.13 -3.84
N TYR A 24 -10.26 -6.81 -3.83
CA TYR A 24 -9.03 -6.26 -3.24
C TYR A 24 -9.01 -6.44 -1.72
N ALA A 25 -10.17 -6.36 -1.06
CA ALA A 25 -10.29 -6.63 0.37
C ALA A 25 -9.96 -8.10 0.69
N GLY A 26 -10.35 -9.03 -0.19
CA GLY A 26 -9.99 -10.44 -0.03
C GLY A 26 -8.48 -10.69 -0.12
N LYS A 27 -7.81 -10.07 -1.11
CA LYS A 27 -6.35 -10.14 -1.26
C LYS A 27 -5.62 -9.56 -0.05
N LEU A 28 -6.03 -8.37 0.39
CA LEU A 28 -5.42 -7.75 1.58
C LEU A 28 -5.65 -8.59 2.85
N ASN A 29 -6.86 -9.13 3.03
CA ASN A 29 -7.13 -10.01 4.18
C ASN A 29 -6.24 -11.24 4.19
N PHE A 30 -6.02 -11.85 3.02
CA PHE A 30 -5.09 -12.97 2.88
C PHE A 30 -3.66 -12.59 3.27
N TYR A 31 -3.16 -11.43 2.81
CA TYR A 31 -1.82 -10.97 3.17
C TYR A 31 -1.69 -10.66 4.66
N VAL A 32 -2.69 -10.02 5.25
CA VAL A 32 -2.71 -9.74 6.70
C VAL A 32 -2.66 -11.05 7.48
N ALA A 33 -3.50 -12.03 7.14
CA ALA A 33 -3.51 -13.33 7.80
C ALA A 33 -2.17 -14.07 7.66
N LEU A 34 -1.57 -14.05 6.47
CA LEU A 34 -0.27 -14.67 6.20
C LEU A 34 0.86 -14.01 7.01
N VAL A 35 0.90 -12.68 7.03
CA VAL A 35 1.91 -11.93 7.78
C VAL A 35 1.74 -12.11 9.27
N ASP A 36 0.50 -12.13 9.75
CA ASP A 36 0.21 -12.37 11.16
C ASP A 36 0.64 -13.77 11.60
N ASP A 37 0.41 -14.79 10.78
CA ASP A 37 0.85 -16.17 11.05
C ASP A 37 2.38 -16.32 11.01
N MET A 38 3.05 -15.72 10.03
CA MET A 38 4.48 -15.93 9.81
C MET A 38 5.39 -15.01 10.65
N LEU A 39 4.96 -13.77 10.92
CA LEU A 39 5.83 -12.72 11.45
C LEU A 39 5.39 -12.19 12.83
N ARG A 40 4.19 -12.52 13.31
CA ARG A 40 3.74 -12.05 14.63
C ARG A 40 4.53 -12.76 15.74
N ARG A 41 5.10 -11.96 16.64
CA ARG A 41 5.78 -12.42 17.85
C ARG A 41 4.98 -12.02 19.07
N GLU A 42 5.36 -12.53 20.24
CA GLU A 42 4.68 -12.29 21.52
C GLU A 42 4.54 -10.80 21.92
N HIS A 43 5.32 -9.90 21.30
CA HIS A 43 5.29 -8.45 21.54
C HIS A 43 4.78 -7.65 20.33
N HIS A 44 4.19 -8.31 19.33
CA HIS A 44 3.58 -7.64 18.18
C HIS A 44 2.08 -7.50 18.39
N ASN A 45 1.54 -6.34 18.03
CA ASN A 45 0.10 -6.16 17.91
C ASN A 45 -0.44 -6.91 16.69
N GLU A 46 -1.76 -6.98 16.54
CA GLU A 46 -2.38 -7.48 15.31
C GLU A 46 -1.86 -6.71 14.09
N THR A 47 -1.59 -7.45 13.02
CA THR A 47 -1.18 -6.88 11.73
C THR A 47 -2.31 -6.05 11.13
N ILE A 48 -2.03 -4.82 10.72
CA ILE A 48 -3.03 -3.91 10.14
C ILE A 48 -2.88 -3.89 8.61
N GLY A 49 -3.99 -4.10 7.90
CA GLY A 49 -4.07 -3.95 6.46
C GLY A 49 -4.52 -2.55 6.04
N ILE A 50 -3.83 -1.94 5.09
CA ILE A 50 -4.23 -0.68 4.46
C ILE A 50 -4.32 -0.87 2.95
N LEU A 51 -5.51 -0.71 2.39
CA LEU A 51 -5.71 -0.66 0.95
C LEU A 51 -5.83 0.81 0.50
N ILE A 52 -4.96 1.23 -0.40
CA ILE A 52 -5.00 2.56 -1.02
C ILE A 52 -5.45 2.40 -2.47
N CYS A 53 -6.55 3.06 -2.83
CA CYS A 53 -7.09 3.09 -4.19
C CYS A 53 -7.14 4.53 -4.74
N GLY A 54 -7.22 4.71 -6.06
CA GLY A 54 -7.46 6.05 -6.62
C GLY A 54 -8.83 6.61 -6.23
N THR A 55 -9.87 5.77 -6.25
CA THR A 55 -11.24 6.15 -5.83
C THR A 55 -11.94 5.01 -5.08
N LYS A 56 -12.98 5.33 -4.30
CA LYS A 56 -13.80 4.32 -3.58
C LYS A 56 -15.27 4.71 -3.49
N ASN A 57 -16.13 3.71 -3.32
CA ASN A 57 -17.52 3.91 -2.92
C ASN A 57 -17.70 3.39 -1.48
N ASP A 58 -18.15 4.25 -0.57
CA ASP A 58 -18.21 3.93 0.86
C ASP A 58 -19.17 2.79 1.20
N ARG A 59 -20.24 2.59 0.41
CA ARG A 59 -21.14 1.44 0.60
C ARG A 59 -20.43 0.15 0.21
N SER A 60 -19.80 0.13 -0.97
CA SER A 60 -19.03 -1.04 -1.41
C SER A 60 -17.93 -1.41 -0.41
N VAL A 61 -17.16 -0.41 0.07
CA VAL A 61 -16.14 -0.61 1.11
C VAL A 61 -16.75 -1.16 2.39
N ARG A 62 -17.84 -0.57 2.88
CA ARG A 62 -18.52 -1.02 4.09
C ARG A 62 -19.00 -2.47 3.99
N TYR A 63 -19.59 -2.87 2.86
CA TYR A 63 -20.03 -4.24 2.66
C TYR A 63 -18.87 -5.22 2.54
N SER A 64 -17.75 -4.81 1.92
CA SER A 64 -16.55 -5.65 1.83
C SER A 64 -15.83 -5.83 3.17
N LEU A 65 -15.76 -4.79 4.00
CA LEU A 65 -15.05 -4.85 5.30
C LEU A 65 -15.95 -5.26 6.47
N GLY A 66 -17.27 -5.12 6.36
CA GLY A 66 -18.19 -5.21 7.50
C GLY A 66 -18.26 -6.58 8.20
N ARG A 67 -17.66 -7.62 7.62
CA ARG A 67 -17.48 -8.95 8.26
C ARG A 67 -16.02 -9.42 8.31
N SER A 68 -15.08 -8.54 7.99
CA SER A 68 -13.65 -8.87 8.13
C SER A 68 -13.29 -9.03 9.59
N THR A 69 -12.59 -10.12 9.91
CA THR A 69 -12.00 -10.36 11.24
C THR A 69 -10.66 -9.67 11.40
N SER A 70 -9.96 -9.38 10.31
CA SER A 70 -8.66 -8.71 10.33
C SER A 70 -8.85 -7.19 10.36
N PRO A 71 -8.02 -6.44 11.12
CA PRO A 71 -8.10 -4.98 11.16
C PRO A 71 -7.60 -4.39 9.84
N MET A 72 -8.55 -3.91 9.02
CA MET A 72 -8.28 -3.38 7.69
C MET A 72 -8.97 -2.05 7.45
N ALA A 73 -8.28 -1.16 6.72
CA ALA A 73 -8.82 0.12 6.27
C ALA A 73 -8.66 0.30 4.76
N VAL A 74 -9.59 1.04 4.14
CA VAL A 74 -9.54 1.42 2.73
C VAL A 74 -9.54 2.93 2.62
N ALA A 75 -8.47 3.48 2.04
CA ALA A 75 -8.33 4.89 1.73
C ALA A 75 -8.40 5.12 0.22
N ALA A 76 -8.95 6.28 -0.18
CA ALA A 76 -8.88 6.74 -1.56
C ALA A 76 -7.95 7.94 -1.63
N TYR A 77 -6.85 7.81 -2.37
CA TYR A 77 -5.80 8.82 -2.44
C TYR A 77 -5.33 9.02 -3.87
N THR A 78 -5.14 10.27 -4.25
CA THR A 78 -4.60 10.70 -5.55
C THR A 78 -3.55 11.78 -5.31
N TYR A 79 -2.65 11.99 -6.26
CA TYR A 79 -1.58 12.99 -6.14
C TYR A 79 -2.13 14.37 -5.77
N ASP A 80 -3.21 14.80 -6.42
CA ASP A 80 -3.85 16.11 -6.18
C ASP A 80 -4.45 16.28 -4.77
N LYS A 81 -4.60 15.17 -4.01
CA LYS A 81 -5.08 15.18 -2.63
C LYS A 81 -3.96 15.21 -1.60
N LEU A 82 -2.69 15.12 -2.03
CA LEU A 82 -1.54 15.32 -1.16
C LEU A 82 -1.58 16.73 -0.56
N PRO A 83 -1.14 16.93 0.70
CA PRO A 83 -0.93 18.28 1.20
C PRO A 83 0.19 18.96 0.40
N ALA A 84 0.19 20.30 0.41
CA ALA A 84 1.05 21.09 -0.48
C ALA A 84 2.55 20.82 -0.26
N SER A 85 2.97 20.55 0.98
CA SER A 85 4.35 20.18 1.32
C SER A 85 4.80 18.88 0.63
N GLU A 86 3.93 17.89 0.56
CA GLU A 86 4.20 16.58 -0.02
C GLU A 86 4.14 16.65 -1.54
N GLN A 87 3.24 17.46 -2.12
CA GLN A 87 3.24 17.74 -3.57
C GLN A 87 4.54 18.43 -4.03
N GLN A 88 5.19 19.20 -3.15
CA GLN A 88 6.48 19.82 -3.45
C GLN A 88 7.64 18.83 -3.29
N ALA A 89 7.53 17.88 -2.36
CA ALA A 89 8.58 16.91 -2.06
C ALA A 89 8.58 15.67 -2.97
N LEU A 90 7.42 15.30 -3.53
CA LEU A 90 7.26 14.11 -4.35
C LEU A 90 7.16 14.45 -5.85
N PRO A 91 7.67 13.59 -6.75
CA PRO A 91 7.53 13.78 -8.19
C PRO A 91 6.07 13.56 -8.63
N ASN A 92 5.58 14.41 -9.53
CA ASN A 92 4.32 14.20 -10.22
C ASN A 92 4.45 13.13 -11.32
N GLU A 93 3.32 12.75 -11.93
CA GLU A 93 3.28 11.72 -12.98
C GLU A 93 4.23 12.03 -14.16
N GLY A 94 4.27 13.27 -14.63
CA GLY A 94 5.15 13.68 -15.73
C GLY A 94 6.63 13.51 -15.39
N HIS A 95 7.04 13.82 -14.16
CA HIS A 95 8.41 13.60 -13.70
C HIS A 95 8.75 12.10 -13.61
N LEU A 96 7.80 11.25 -13.21
CA LEU A 96 8.00 9.80 -13.15
C LEU A 96 8.16 9.20 -14.55
N VAL A 97 7.30 9.59 -15.49
CA VAL A 97 7.37 9.12 -16.89
C VAL A 97 8.71 9.49 -17.51
N ALA A 98 9.13 10.76 -17.40
CA ALA A 98 10.41 11.20 -17.93
C ALA A 98 11.61 10.45 -17.30
N ALA A 99 11.57 10.19 -16.00
CA ALA A 99 12.62 9.44 -15.31
C ALA A 99 12.71 7.98 -15.76
N LEU A 100 11.57 7.35 -16.06
CA LEU A 100 11.51 5.98 -16.59
C LEU A 100 12.00 5.92 -18.04
N GLU A 101 11.62 6.88 -18.89
CA GLU A 101 12.06 6.97 -20.29
C GLU A 101 13.59 7.15 -20.42
N TRP A 102 14.22 7.83 -19.46
CA TRP A 102 15.67 8.02 -19.41
C TRP A 102 16.43 6.82 -18.83
N ALA A 103 15.72 5.85 -18.26
CA ALA A 103 16.29 4.67 -17.62
C ALA A 103 16.32 3.44 -18.56
N GLU A 104 15.72 3.51 -19.74
CA GLU A 104 15.88 2.49 -20.79
C GLU A 104 17.37 2.50 -21.23
N PRO A 105 18.14 1.42 -20.97
CA PRO A 105 19.49 1.34 -21.48
C PRO A 105 19.46 1.28 -23.00
N ASP A 106 20.38 2.01 -23.64
CA ASP A 106 20.64 1.90 -25.08
C ASP A 106 21.11 0.47 -25.39
N GLU A 107 20.18 -0.45 -25.69
CA GLU A 107 20.47 -1.75 -26.30
C GLU A 107 20.94 -1.51 -27.74
N GLY A 108 22.17 -1.01 -27.88
CA GLY A 108 22.53 -0.37 -29.15
C GLY A 108 24.00 -0.16 -29.48
N GLN A 109 24.98 -0.70 -28.75
CA GLN A 109 26.38 -0.71 -29.24
C GLN A 109 27.09 -2.03 -28.90
N ALA A 110 26.90 -3.03 -29.76
CA ALA A 110 27.84 -4.14 -29.86
C ALA A 110 29.16 -3.63 -30.46
N GLU A 111 30.24 -3.65 -29.68
CA GLU A 111 31.59 -3.44 -30.21
C GLU A 111 31.97 -4.60 -31.14
N PRO A 112 32.46 -4.34 -32.37
CA PRO A 112 32.98 -5.38 -33.24
C PRO A 112 34.40 -5.74 -32.78
N THR A 113 34.61 -7.01 -32.38
CA THR A 113 35.95 -7.62 -32.30
C THR A 113 36.24 -8.39 -33.58
#